data_AF-A0A7W0LU13-F1
#
_entry.id   AF-A0A7W0LU13-F1
#
_cell.length_a   1.000
_cell.length_b   1.000
_cell.length_c   1.000
_cell.angle_alpha   90.00
_cell.angle_beta   90.00
_cell.angle_gamma   90.00
#
_symmetry.space_group_name_H-M   'P 1'
#
loop_
_entity.id
_entity.type
_entity.pdbx_description
1 polymer ?
#
loop_
_entity_poly.entity_id
_entity_poly.type
_entity_poly.pdbx_seq_one_letter_code
_entity_poly.pdbx_strand_id
1 'polypeptide(L)'
;MAEEESAPDHTQEAPPTPRRPRIRRGGADEVRAAQFPAAMRGYDRAAVDSWQQEIADLVERLEDQQPRDAAVKRALDEVGQETTAILQRAHEAAEEITSRSRSRAEGRLQRAEREADITLREAEERLHELETDVQAIWEQRTRLIEEMRQLADEVLGVADDALERMQQPVTSDSPAVVMVEGEEPDLSTEEVDGEQPTEEVAAPDAEPGEAQGQDPKPI
;
A
#
# COMPACT_ATOMS: atom_id res chain seq x y z
N MET A 1 28.06 -30.55 7.26
CA MET A 1 28.46 -30.08 5.93
C MET A 1 28.00 -28.64 5.86
N ALA A 2 28.95 -27.70 5.94
CA ALA A 2 28.69 -26.28 5.88
C ALA A 2 29.13 -25.82 4.49
N GLU A 3 28.19 -25.33 3.68
CA GLU A 3 28.50 -24.68 2.41
C GLU A 3 28.71 -23.20 2.70
N GLU A 4 29.97 -22.80 2.57
CA GLU A 4 30.45 -21.43 2.67
C GLU A 4 30.16 -20.76 1.31
N GLU A 5 29.18 -19.86 1.30
CA GLU A 5 28.81 -19.07 0.13
C GLU A 5 29.94 -18.09 -0.18
N SER A 6 30.76 -18.48 -1.16
CA SER A 6 31.89 -17.71 -1.69
C SER A 6 31.40 -16.38 -2.28
N ALA A 7 31.67 -15.29 -1.55
CA ALA A 7 31.54 -13.93 -2.07
C ALA A 7 32.42 -13.73 -3.33
N PRO A 8 31.95 -13.03 -4.37
CA PRO A 8 32.79 -12.71 -5.51
C PRO A 8 33.83 -11.65 -5.11
N ASP A 9 35.10 -12.01 -5.29
CA ASP A 9 36.26 -11.14 -5.22
C ASP A 9 36.17 -10.09 -6.34
N HIS A 10 35.59 -8.93 -6.02
CA HIS A 10 35.70 -7.76 -6.88
C HIS A 10 37.12 -7.21 -6.75
N THR A 11 38.04 -7.80 -7.53
CA THR A 11 39.30 -7.13 -7.88
C THR A 11 38.94 -5.83 -8.58
N GLN A 12 38.88 -4.76 -7.79
CA GLN A 12 38.66 -3.40 -8.26
C GLN A 12 39.93 -2.98 -9.00
N GLU A 13 39.94 -3.23 -10.30
CA GLU A 13 40.96 -2.75 -11.22
C GLU A 13 40.88 -1.21 -11.20
N ALA A 14 41.81 -0.61 -10.44
CA ALA A 14 41.90 0.83 -10.29
C ALA A 14 42.03 1.48 -11.69
N PRO A 15 41.24 2.53 -11.99
CA PRO A 15 41.30 3.15 -13.30
C PRO A 15 42.71 3.71 -13.55
N PRO A 16 43.25 3.61 -14.78
CA PRO A 16 44.57 4.11 -15.08
C PRO A 16 44.60 5.61 -14.82
N THR A 17 45.36 6.03 -13.79
CA THR A 17 45.57 7.45 -13.50
C THR A 17 46.12 8.13 -14.74
N PRO A 18 45.50 9.21 -15.25
CA PRO A 18 46.01 9.92 -16.40
C PRO A 18 47.37 10.50 -16.03
N ARG A 19 48.42 10.04 -16.71
CA ARG A 19 49.76 10.61 -16.62
C ARG A 19 49.67 12.07 -17.07
N ARG A 20 49.67 12.98 -16.09
CA ARG A 20 49.69 14.43 -16.34
C ARG A 20 50.83 14.76 -17.32
N PRO A 21 50.58 15.52 -18.40
CA PRO A 21 51.62 15.85 -19.35
C PRO A 21 52.70 16.68 -18.64
N ARG A 22 53.90 16.13 -18.57
CA ARG A 22 55.11 16.80 -18.09
C ARG A 22 55.63 17.74 -19.17
N ILE A 23 54.90 18.81 -19.46
CA ILE A 23 55.31 19.75 -20.50
C ILE A 23 55.08 21.12 -19.92
N ARG A 24 56.16 21.86 -19.63
CA ARG A 24 56.28 23.33 -19.51
C ARG A 24 57.68 23.75 -19.04
N ARG A 25 58.42 22.86 -18.37
CA ARG A 25 59.72 23.21 -17.75
C ARG A 25 60.92 23.19 -18.72
N GLY A 26 60.88 22.36 -19.77
CA GLY A 26 62.02 22.16 -20.68
C GLY A 26 62.49 23.41 -21.43
N GLY A 27 61.60 24.11 -22.13
CA GLY A 27 62.00 25.26 -22.97
C GLY A 27 62.52 26.47 -22.18
N ALA A 28 61.95 26.75 -21.00
CA ALA A 28 62.44 27.85 -20.16
C ALA A 28 63.82 27.54 -19.54
N ASP A 29 64.11 26.26 -19.29
CA ASP A 29 65.40 25.81 -18.77
C ASP A 29 66.47 25.81 -19.87
N GLU A 30 66.12 25.46 -21.12
CA GLU A 30 66.97 25.62 -22.30
C GLU A 30 67.35 27.08 -22.54
N VAL A 31 66.39 28.01 -22.44
CA VAL A 31 66.65 29.44 -22.58
C VAL A 31 67.60 29.97 -21.51
N ARG A 32 67.52 29.43 -20.28
CA ARG A 32 68.39 29.81 -19.16
C ARG A 32 69.80 29.21 -19.28
N ALA A 33 69.96 28.11 -20.01
CA ALA A 33 71.23 27.41 -20.18
C ALA A 33 72.03 27.85 -21.41
N ALA A 34 71.49 28.76 -22.24
CA ALA A 34 72.12 29.22 -23.48
C ALA A 34 73.50 29.86 -23.24
N GLN A 35 74.50 29.42 -24.02
CA GLN A 35 75.88 29.90 -23.95
C GLN A 35 76.38 30.20 -25.36
N PHE A 36 77.05 31.35 -25.52
CA PHE A 36 77.48 31.84 -26.83
C PHE A 36 79.01 31.86 -26.95
N PRO A 37 79.59 31.32 -28.03
CA PRO A 37 81.02 31.43 -28.31
C PRO A 37 81.47 32.89 -28.45
N ALA A 38 82.68 33.20 -27.96
CA ALA A 38 83.29 34.52 -28.09
C ALA A 38 84.24 34.58 -29.30
N ALA A 39 84.05 35.57 -30.17
CA ALA A 39 84.94 35.91 -31.28
C ALA A 39 85.93 37.03 -30.86
N MET A 40 86.94 37.33 -31.71
CA MET A 40 87.97 38.35 -31.42
C MET A 40 87.42 39.75 -31.04
N ARG A 41 86.14 40.02 -31.32
CA ARG A 41 85.37 41.16 -30.80
C ARG A 41 83.95 40.71 -30.43
N GLY A 42 83.74 40.25 -29.20
CA GLY A 42 82.41 40.00 -28.64
C GLY A 42 81.84 38.61 -28.95
N TYR A 43 80.51 38.47 -28.89
CA TYR A 43 79.84 37.21 -29.17
C TYR A 43 79.82 36.90 -30.67
N ASP A 44 79.85 35.62 -31.01
CA ASP A 44 79.63 35.17 -32.38
C ASP A 44 78.20 35.51 -32.82
N ARG A 45 78.11 36.44 -33.78
CA ARG A 45 76.85 36.92 -34.31
C ARG A 45 76.03 35.80 -34.96
N ALA A 46 76.66 34.85 -35.66
CA ALA A 46 75.94 33.77 -36.32
C ALA A 46 75.27 32.83 -35.30
N ALA A 47 75.96 32.53 -34.20
CA ALA A 47 75.42 31.72 -33.10
C ALA A 47 74.30 32.43 -32.33
N VAL A 48 74.39 33.76 -32.19
CA VAL A 48 73.32 34.56 -31.57
C VAL A 48 72.09 34.66 -32.48
N ASP A 49 72.28 34.83 -33.79
CA ASP A 49 71.18 34.94 -34.76
C ASP A 49 70.40 33.61 -34.86
N SER A 50 71.08 32.46 -34.87
CA SER A 50 70.42 31.14 -34.86
C SER A 50 69.63 30.90 -33.58
N TRP A 51 70.19 31.28 -32.44
CA TRP A 51 69.51 31.17 -31.16
C TRP A 51 68.29 32.10 -31.05
N GLN A 52 68.38 33.32 -31.59
CA GLN A 52 67.22 34.23 -31.67
C GLN A 52 66.08 33.62 -32.50
N GLN A 53 66.40 32.90 -33.57
CA GLN A 53 65.41 32.18 -34.37
C GLN A 53 64.78 31.02 -33.59
N GLU A 54 65.57 30.23 -32.86
CA GLU A 54 65.05 29.15 -31.99
C GLU A 54 64.13 29.68 -30.87
N ILE A 55 64.46 30.83 -30.25
CA ILE A 55 63.59 31.49 -29.29
C ILE A 55 62.32 32.00 -29.96
N ALA A 56 62.42 32.63 -31.13
CA ALA A 56 61.25 33.13 -31.86
C ALA A 56 60.26 31.99 -32.16
N ASP A 57 60.77 30.86 -32.66
CA ASP A 57 59.97 29.66 -32.93
C ASP A 57 59.37 29.05 -31.65
N LEU A 58 60.06 29.13 -30.51
CA LEU A 58 59.53 28.68 -29.22
C LEU A 58 58.44 29.60 -28.71
N VAL A 59 58.61 30.93 -28.83
CA VAL A 59 57.62 31.92 -28.42
C VAL A 59 56.37 31.80 -29.28
N GLU A 60 56.50 31.71 -30.60
CA GLU A 60 55.36 31.52 -31.51
C GLU A 60 54.56 30.25 -31.18
N ARG A 61 55.25 29.13 -30.94
CA ARG A 61 54.58 27.88 -30.49
C ARG A 61 53.84 28.02 -29.16
N LEU A 62 54.35 28.82 -28.21
CA LEU A 62 53.71 29.03 -26.91
C LEU A 62 52.52 29.97 -27.02
N GLU A 63 52.64 31.01 -27.82
CA GLU A 63 51.56 31.95 -28.12
C GLU A 63 50.39 31.26 -28.83
N ASP A 64 50.66 30.30 -29.71
CA ASP A 64 49.61 29.48 -30.36
C ASP A 64 48.88 28.52 -29.41
N GLN A 65 49.55 28.02 -28.36
CA GLN A 65 48.96 27.08 -27.40
C GLN A 65 48.17 27.77 -26.29
N GLN A 66 48.57 28.98 -25.90
CA GLN A 66 47.89 29.77 -24.85
C GLN A 66 46.38 30.02 -25.11
N PRO A 67 45.92 30.40 -26.32
CA PRO A 67 44.50 30.58 -26.60
C PRO A 67 43.73 29.25 -26.59
N ARG A 68 44.35 28.14 -26.98
CA ARG A 68 43.75 26.79 -26.89
C ARG A 68 43.54 26.37 -25.44
N ASP A 69 44.56 26.53 -24.59
CA ASP A 69 44.45 26.25 -23.15
C ASP A 69 43.35 27.11 -22.48
N ALA A 70 43.26 28.39 -22.86
CA ALA A 70 42.22 29.29 -22.36
C ALA A 70 40.82 28.87 -22.84
N ALA A 71 40.67 28.38 -24.07
CA ALA A 71 39.41 27.85 -24.58
C ALA A 71 38.99 26.57 -23.84
N VAL A 72 39.93 25.65 -23.60
CA VAL A 72 39.67 24.42 -22.84
C VAL A 72 39.23 24.73 -21.40
N LYS A 73 39.89 25.68 -20.72
CA LYS A 73 39.47 26.11 -19.38
C LYS A 73 38.05 26.66 -19.36
N ARG A 74 37.71 27.55 -20.31
CA ARG A 74 36.35 28.10 -20.41
C ARG A 74 35.30 27.01 -20.65
N ALA A 75 35.59 26.05 -21.53
CA ALA A 75 34.68 24.93 -21.79
C ALA A 75 34.48 24.06 -20.53
N LEU A 76 35.53 23.83 -19.73
CA LEU A 76 35.41 23.10 -18.46
C LEU A 76 34.62 23.89 -17.41
N ASP A 77 34.82 25.20 -17.34
CA ASP A 77 34.05 26.07 -16.43
C ASP A 77 32.56 26.10 -16.81
N GLU A 78 32.25 26.14 -18.11
CA GLU A 78 30.87 26.08 -18.65
C GLU A 78 30.21 24.74 -18.32
N VAL A 79 30.87 23.62 -18.59
CA VAL A 79 30.37 22.28 -18.23
C VAL A 79 30.22 22.13 -16.72
N GLY A 80 31.12 22.70 -15.92
CA GLY A 80 31.01 22.70 -14.46
C GLY A 80 29.79 23.48 -13.96
N GLN A 81 29.51 24.63 -14.56
CA GLN A 81 28.31 25.42 -14.26
C GLN A 81 27.04 24.69 -14.67
N GLU A 82 27.01 24.11 -15.87
CA GLU A 82 25.88 23.32 -16.36
C GLU A 82 25.61 22.11 -15.46
N THR A 83 26.66 21.38 -15.07
CA THR A 83 26.55 20.24 -14.16
C THR A 83 26.01 20.65 -12.81
N THR A 84 26.49 21.75 -12.25
CA THR A 84 26.00 22.28 -10.96
C THR A 84 24.53 22.67 -11.06
N ALA A 85 24.12 23.31 -12.15
CA ALA A 85 22.72 23.69 -12.38
C ALA A 85 21.80 22.47 -12.54
N ILE A 86 22.26 21.41 -13.22
CA ILE A 86 21.53 20.14 -13.34
C ILE A 86 21.37 19.48 -11.98
N LEU A 87 22.44 19.39 -11.19
CA LEU A 87 22.41 18.79 -9.86
C LEU A 87 21.48 19.56 -8.91
N GLN A 88 21.53 20.89 -8.94
CA GLN A 88 20.64 21.74 -8.15
C GLN A 88 19.17 21.50 -8.51
N ARG A 89 18.83 21.51 -9.81
CA ARG A 89 17.46 21.25 -10.28
C ARG A 89 17.00 19.83 -9.94
N ALA A 90 17.90 18.85 -10.02
CA ALA A 90 17.58 17.47 -9.64
C ALA A 90 17.30 17.36 -8.13
N HIS A 91 18.04 18.09 -7.30
CA HIS A 91 17.81 18.12 -5.85
C HIS A 91 16.46 18.78 -5.52
N GLU A 92 16.18 19.95 -6.10
CA GLU A 92 14.90 20.64 -5.93
C GLU A 92 13.72 19.76 -6.37
N ALA A 93 13.84 19.08 -7.51
CA ALA A 93 12.81 18.15 -7.98
C ALA A 93 12.65 16.95 -7.02
N ALA A 94 13.74 16.40 -6.48
CA ALA A 94 13.69 15.31 -5.52
C ALA A 94 13.03 15.74 -4.20
N GLU A 95 13.34 16.93 -3.70
CA GLU A 95 12.70 17.51 -2.51
C GLU A 95 11.21 17.74 -2.74
N GLU A 96 10.83 18.29 -3.91
CA GLU A 96 9.43 18.48 -4.27
C GLU A 96 8.67 17.15 -4.32
N ILE A 97 9.24 16.13 -4.98
CA ILE A 97 8.65 14.79 -5.06
C ILE A 97 8.50 14.20 -3.66
N THR A 98 9.52 14.32 -2.81
CA THR A 98 9.50 13.80 -1.44
C THR A 98 8.44 14.49 -0.59
N SER A 99 8.40 15.83 -0.61
CA SER A 99 7.42 16.63 0.10
C SER A 99 5.99 16.32 -0.35
N ARG A 100 5.75 16.28 -1.66
CA ARG A 100 4.45 15.95 -2.24
C ARG A 100 4.02 14.53 -1.91
N SER A 101 4.94 13.57 -1.95
CA SER A 101 4.67 12.18 -1.61
C SER A 101 4.31 12.02 -0.14
N ARG A 102 5.03 12.70 0.75
CA ARG A 102 4.76 12.72 2.19
C ARG A 102 3.40 13.33 2.49
N SER A 103 3.10 14.51 1.93
CA SER A 103 1.79 15.16 2.10
C SER A 103 0.63 14.28 1.60
N ARG A 104 0.80 13.60 0.46
CA ARG A 104 -0.21 12.65 -0.05
C ARG A 104 -0.37 11.44 0.85
N ALA A 105 0.72 10.88 1.38
CA ALA A 105 0.68 9.76 2.30
C ALA A 105 -0.03 10.13 3.60
N GLU A 106 0.34 11.27 4.20
CA GLU A 106 -0.31 11.81 5.40
C GLU A 106 -1.80 12.08 5.16
N GLY A 107 -2.15 12.67 4.00
CA GLY A 107 -3.55 12.89 3.62
C GLY A 107 -4.35 11.60 3.43
N ARG A 108 -3.74 10.54 2.88
CA ARG A 108 -4.37 9.21 2.79
C ARG A 108 -4.55 8.57 4.16
N LEU A 109 -3.55 8.67 5.02
CA LEU A 109 -3.57 8.10 6.36
C LEU A 109 -4.65 8.77 7.22
N GLN A 110 -4.72 10.09 7.23
CA GLN A 110 -5.77 10.83 7.93
C GLN A 110 -7.18 10.53 7.42
N ARG A 111 -7.34 10.30 6.10
CA ARG A 111 -8.64 9.87 5.55
C ARG A 111 -9.01 8.47 6.03
N ALA A 112 -8.08 7.53 5.93
CA ALA A 112 -8.30 6.16 6.38
C ALA A 112 -8.59 6.09 7.88
N GLU A 113 -7.91 6.90 8.71
CA GLU A 113 -8.21 7.00 10.14
C GLU A 113 -9.61 7.52 10.41
N ARG A 114 -10.03 8.59 9.71
CA ARG A 114 -11.39 9.12 9.85
C ARG A 114 -12.46 8.13 9.40
N GLU A 115 -12.22 7.46 8.27
CA GLU A 115 -13.13 6.44 7.76
C GLU A 115 -13.23 5.26 8.74
N ALA A 116 -12.10 4.78 9.27
CA ALA A 116 -12.08 3.72 10.26
C ALA A 116 -12.80 4.11 11.56
N ASP A 117 -12.60 5.35 12.03
CA ASP A 117 -13.27 5.88 13.22
C ASP A 117 -14.79 6.03 13.01
N ILE A 118 -15.23 6.44 11.83
CA ILE A 118 -16.66 6.46 11.47
C ILE A 118 -17.23 5.04 11.47
N THR A 119 -16.58 4.11 10.76
CA THR A 119 -17.04 2.71 10.69
C THR A 119 -17.06 2.05 12.07
N LEU A 120 -16.10 2.36 12.94
CA LEU A 120 -16.08 1.85 14.30
C LEU A 120 -17.27 2.36 15.10
N ARG A 121 -17.57 3.67 15.05
CA ARG A 121 -18.74 4.24 15.72
C ARG A 121 -20.05 3.64 15.20
N GLU A 122 -20.18 3.50 13.89
CA GLU A 122 -21.37 2.88 13.27
C GLU A 122 -21.53 1.42 13.72
N ALA A 123 -20.44 0.66 13.82
CA ALA A 123 -20.46 -0.71 14.30
C ALA A 123 -20.80 -0.80 15.80
N GLU A 124 -20.26 0.11 16.63
CA GLU A 124 -20.58 0.21 18.06
C GLU A 124 -22.05 0.58 18.29
N GLU A 125 -22.57 1.55 17.55
CA GLU A 125 -24.00 1.91 17.57
C GLU A 125 -24.87 0.71 17.19
N ARG A 126 -24.50 0.00 16.12
CA ARG A 126 -25.25 -1.18 15.68
C ARG A 126 -25.19 -2.33 16.68
N LEU A 127 -24.05 -2.53 17.33
CA LEU A 127 -23.91 -3.52 18.40
C LEU A 127 -24.82 -3.16 19.57
N HIS A 128 -24.87 -1.89 19.97
CA HIS A 128 -25.72 -1.45 21.07
C HIS A 128 -27.22 -1.63 20.76
N GLU A 129 -27.63 -1.35 19.53
CA GLU A 129 -28.99 -1.65 19.05
C GLU A 129 -29.30 -3.16 19.17
N LEU A 130 -28.40 -4.01 18.67
CA LEU A 130 -28.56 -5.47 18.74
C LEU A 130 -28.62 -5.98 20.19
N GLU A 131 -27.78 -5.46 21.09
CA GLU A 131 -27.82 -5.81 22.50
C GLU A 131 -29.18 -5.47 23.13
N THR A 132 -29.72 -4.30 22.78
CA THR A 132 -31.05 -3.86 23.24
C THR A 132 -32.15 -4.77 22.69
N ASP A 133 -32.10 -5.10 21.40
CA ASP A 133 -33.06 -6.00 20.75
C ASP A 133 -33.01 -7.41 21.37
N VAL A 134 -31.81 -7.95 21.60
CA VAL A 134 -31.62 -9.25 22.25
C VAL A 134 -32.20 -9.22 23.65
N GLN A 135 -31.95 -8.16 24.43
CA GLN A 135 -32.52 -8.01 25.77
C GLN A 135 -34.06 -8.00 25.71
N ALA A 136 -34.65 -7.23 24.80
CA ALA A 136 -36.10 -7.16 24.63
C ALA A 136 -36.70 -8.53 24.27
N ILE A 137 -36.04 -9.29 23.39
CA ILE A 137 -36.47 -10.66 23.03
C ILE A 137 -36.41 -11.59 24.25
N TRP A 138 -35.36 -11.50 25.08
CA TRP A 138 -35.26 -12.31 26.30
C TRP A 138 -36.34 -11.99 27.33
N GLU A 139 -36.65 -10.70 27.51
CA GLU A 139 -37.75 -10.25 28.36
C GLU A 139 -39.10 -10.76 27.85
N GLN A 140 -39.35 -10.63 26.54
CA GLN A 140 -40.57 -11.14 25.89
C GLN A 140 -40.68 -12.66 26.02
N ARG A 141 -39.60 -13.41 25.79
CA ARG A 141 -39.57 -14.86 25.93
C ARG A 141 -39.91 -15.29 27.35
N THR A 142 -39.32 -14.62 28.35
CA THR A 142 -39.56 -14.92 29.77
C THR A 142 -41.03 -14.68 30.12
N ARG A 143 -41.59 -13.56 29.66
CA ARG A 143 -43.00 -13.24 29.83
C ARG A 143 -43.92 -14.28 29.18
N LEU A 144 -43.66 -14.66 27.94
CA LEU A 144 -44.47 -15.65 27.22
C LEU A 144 -44.45 -17.02 27.90
N ILE A 145 -43.30 -17.44 28.44
CA ILE A 145 -43.19 -18.68 29.21
C ILE A 145 -44.07 -18.63 30.47
N GLU A 146 -44.09 -17.49 31.17
CA GLU A 146 -44.94 -17.32 32.35
C GLU A 146 -46.43 -17.30 31.99
N GLU A 147 -46.80 -16.59 30.91
CA GLU A 147 -48.16 -16.58 30.38
C GLU A 147 -48.63 -17.99 29.97
N MET A 148 -47.77 -18.79 29.34
CA MET A 148 -48.07 -20.19 29.01
C MET A 148 -48.27 -21.07 30.26
N ARG A 149 -47.48 -20.86 31.32
CA ARG A 149 -47.65 -21.58 32.59
C ARG A 149 -48.97 -21.22 33.25
N GLN A 150 -49.31 -19.93 33.30
CA GLN A 150 -50.56 -19.47 33.86
C GLN A 150 -51.77 -20.03 33.10
N LEU A 151 -51.70 -20.05 31.76
CA LEU A 151 -52.76 -20.66 30.93
C LEU A 151 -52.88 -22.17 31.19
N ALA A 152 -51.75 -22.88 31.34
CA ALA A 152 -51.76 -24.30 31.66
C ALA A 152 -52.42 -24.56 33.04
N ASP A 153 -52.14 -23.73 34.04
CA ASP A 153 -52.76 -23.80 35.37
C ASP A 153 -54.27 -23.51 35.31
N GLU A 154 -54.71 -22.52 34.53
CA GLU A 154 -56.14 -22.24 34.32
C GLU A 154 -56.86 -23.42 33.65
N VAL A 155 -56.28 -24.00 32.59
CA VAL A 155 -56.85 -25.15 31.88
C VAL A 155 -56.92 -26.38 32.81
N LEU A 156 -55.89 -26.62 33.61
CA LEU A 156 -55.89 -27.68 34.62
C LEU A 156 -56.96 -27.44 35.69
N GLY A 157 -57.11 -26.21 36.20
CA GLY A 157 -58.16 -25.87 37.16
C GLY A 157 -59.57 -26.08 36.60
N VAL A 158 -59.83 -25.71 35.35
CA VAL A 158 -61.11 -25.97 34.68
C VAL A 158 -61.37 -27.48 34.52
N ALA A 159 -60.33 -28.26 34.22
CA ALA A 159 -60.44 -29.72 34.12
C ALA A 159 -60.74 -30.37 35.49
N ASP A 160 -60.08 -29.94 36.55
CA ASP A 160 -60.33 -30.41 37.93
C ASP A 160 -61.75 -30.07 38.39
N ASP A 161 -62.21 -28.84 38.16
CA ASP A 161 -63.60 -28.42 38.43
C ASP A 161 -64.64 -29.28 37.69
N ALA A 162 -64.35 -29.64 36.44
CA ALA A 162 -65.21 -30.53 35.66
C ALA A 162 -65.23 -31.95 36.24
N LEU A 163 -64.06 -32.47 36.66
CA LEU A 163 -63.92 -33.77 37.30
C LEU A 163 -64.68 -33.82 38.64
N GLU A 164 -64.63 -32.75 39.45
CA GLU A 164 -65.39 -32.64 40.70
C GLU A 164 -66.90 -32.65 40.46
N ARG A 165 -67.41 -31.89 39.48
CA ARG A 165 -68.85 -31.91 39.13
C ARG A 165 -69.33 -33.29 38.71
N MET A 166 -68.50 -34.09 38.04
CA MET A 166 -68.84 -35.45 37.64
C MET A 166 -68.85 -36.44 38.81
N GLN A 167 -68.08 -36.18 39.87
CA GLN A 167 -68.00 -37.03 41.06
C GLN A 167 -69.02 -36.68 42.15
N GLN A 168 -69.70 -35.53 42.06
CA GLN A 168 -70.81 -35.23 42.96
C GLN A 168 -71.95 -36.25 42.75
N PRO A 169 -72.45 -36.90 43.82
CA PRO A 169 -73.55 -37.84 43.68
C PRO A 169 -74.77 -37.05 43.20
N VAL A 170 -75.27 -37.40 42.01
CA VAL A 170 -76.54 -36.91 41.50
C VAL A 170 -77.63 -37.15 42.56
N THR A 171 -78.06 -36.10 43.25
CA THR A 171 -79.34 -36.14 43.95
C THR A 171 -80.39 -36.27 42.85
N SER A 172 -80.89 -37.49 42.67
CA SER A 172 -81.93 -37.80 41.71
C SER A 172 -83.18 -37.00 42.04
N ASP A 173 -83.44 -35.96 41.26
CA ASP A 173 -84.79 -35.75 40.73
C ASP A 173 -84.66 -35.65 39.21
N SER A 174 -85.21 -36.65 38.54
CA SER A 174 -85.09 -36.88 37.10
C SER A 174 -86.44 -36.56 36.47
N PRO A 175 -86.43 -35.99 35.26
CA PRO A 175 -87.28 -36.57 34.24
C PRO A 175 -86.42 -37.12 33.09
N ALA A 176 -86.55 -38.44 32.93
CA ALA A 176 -86.39 -39.25 31.72
C ALA A 176 -85.61 -38.65 30.54
N VAL A 177 -84.46 -39.25 30.26
CA VAL A 177 -83.77 -39.18 28.96
C VAL A 177 -84.56 -40.03 27.95
N VAL A 178 -84.96 -39.42 26.84
CA VAL A 178 -85.42 -40.13 25.63
C VAL A 178 -84.19 -40.51 24.82
N MET A 179 -84.05 -41.81 24.59
CA MET A 179 -83.07 -42.37 23.66
C MET A 179 -83.48 -42.00 22.23
N VAL A 180 -82.59 -41.35 21.48
CA VAL A 180 -82.68 -41.29 20.01
C VAL A 180 -81.57 -42.18 19.47
N GLU A 181 -81.99 -43.17 18.68
CA GLU A 181 -81.17 -44.14 17.97
C GLU A 181 -80.21 -43.50 16.98
N GLY A 182 -79.15 -44.26 16.67
CA GLY A 182 -77.97 -43.84 15.93
C GLY A 182 -78.20 -43.48 14.47
N GLU A 183 -77.38 -42.55 14.02
CA GLU A 183 -76.96 -42.42 12.64
C GLU A 183 -75.43 -42.44 12.68
N GLU A 184 -74.80 -43.45 12.06
CA GLU A 184 -73.34 -43.52 11.94
C GLU A 184 -72.85 -42.43 10.99
N PRO A 185 -71.88 -41.57 11.38
CA PRO A 185 -71.16 -40.76 10.41
C PRO A 185 -70.03 -41.59 9.79
N ASP A 186 -70.13 -41.79 8.48
CA ASP A 186 -69.04 -42.21 7.60
C ASP A 186 -67.88 -41.21 7.71
N LEU A 187 -66.85 -41.59 8.48
CA LEU A 187 -65.57 -40.90 8.51
C LEU A 187 -64.62 -41.64 7.57
N SER A 188 -64.69 -41.27 6.30
CA SER A 188 -63.63 -41.54 5.33
C SER A 188 -62.39 -40.76 5.78
N THR A 189 -61.38 -41.49 6.23
CA THR A 189 -60.05 -40.98 6.55
C THR A 189 -59.39 -40.46 5.27
N GLU A 190 -59.37 -39.15 5.05
CA GLU A 190 -58.33 -38.54 4.21
C GLU A 190 -57.06 -38.47 5.04
N GLU A 191 -56.06 -39.27 4.66
CA GLU A 191 -54.69 -39.11 5.09
C GLU A 191 -54.19 -37.75 4.60
N VAL A 192 -54.11 -36.77 5.51
CA VAL A 192 -53.28 -35.58 5.29
C VAL A 192 -51.86 -36.01 5.54
N ASP A 193 -51.16 -36.32 4.45
CA ASP A 193 -49.74 -36.61 4.41
C ASP A 193 -48.97 -35.46 5.07
N GLY A 194 -48.10 -35.83 6.00
CA GLY A 194 -47.26 -34.90 6.74
C GLY A 194 -46.09 -34.50 5.87
N GLU A 195 -46.26 -33.48 5.04
CA GLU A 195 -45.14 -32.83 4.39
C GLU A 195 -44.55 -31.77 5.32
N GLN A 196 -43.35 -32.09 5.81
CA GLN A 196 -42.52 -31.27 6.68
C GLN A 196 -42.26 -29.88 6.07
N PRO A 197 -42.04 -28.84 6.88
CA PRO A 197 -41.49 -27.60 6.36
C PRO A 197 -40.02 -27.83 6.00
N THR A 198 -39.71 -27.98 4.72
CA THR A 198 -38.34 -27.76 4.21
C THR A 198 -38.05 -26.27 4.25
N GLU A 199 -37.42 -25.84 5.33
CA GLU A 199 -36.62 -24.63 5.35
C GLU A 199 -35.28 -24.94 4.66
N GLU A 200 -35.19 -24.66 3.36
CA GLU A 200 -33.91 -24.47 2.67
C GLU A 200 -33.90 -23.05 2.09
N VAL A 201 -33.66 -22.08 2.97
CA VAL A 201 -33.18 -20.76 2.54
C VAL A 201 -31.68 -20.89 2.31
N ALA A 202 -31.30 -21.37 1.13
CA ALA A 202 -29.96 -21.19 0.60
C ALA A 202 -29.84 -19.76 0.04
N ALA A 203 -29.36 -18.84 0.87
CA ALA A 203 -28.77 -17.59 0.40
C ALA A 203 -27.36 -17.87 -0.18
N PRO A 204 -26.83 -16.97 -1.03
CA PRO A 204 -26.11 -17.29 -2.25
C PRO A 204 -24.69 -17.80 -2.04
N ASP A 205 -24.31 -18.74 -2.90
CA ASP A 205 -22.94 -19.15 -3.11
C ASP A 205 -22.11 -17.93 -3.54
N ALA A 206 -21.23 -17.50 -2.65
CA ALA A 206 -20.12 -16.63 -2.95
C ALA A 206 -19.03 -17.50 -3.56
N GLU A 207 -18.89 -17.48 -4.89
CA GLU A 207 -17.65 -17.91 -5.52
C GLU A 207 -16.66 -16.74 -5.66
N PRO A 208 -15.36 -17.02 -5.53
CA PRO A 208 -14.31 -16.04 -5.33
C PRO A 208 -13.78 -15.48 -6.66
N GLY A 209 -13.04 -14.38 -6.56
CA GLY A 209 -12.65 -13.54 -7.67
C GLY A 209 -11.88 -14.22 -8.81
N GLU A 210 -12.19 -13.76 -10.03
CA GLU A 210 -11.22 -13.71 -11.12
C GLU A 210 -11.07 -12.26 -11.59
N ALA A 211 -9.83 -11.80 -11.50
CA ALA A 211 -9.38 -10.53 -12.02
C ALA A 211 -9.50 -10.50 -13.55
N GLN A 212 -10.19 -9.50 -14.08
CA GLN A 212 -9.94 -9.02 -15.44
C GLN A 212 -9.77 -7.50 -15.38
N GLY A 213 -8.51 -7.11 -15.21
CA GLY A 213 -8.04 -5.84 -15.72
C GLY A 213 -8.10 -5.90 -17.24
N GLN A 214 -8.99 -5.12 -17.83
CA GLN A 214 -8.92 -4.79 -19.25
C GLN A 214 -8.77 -3.27 -19.35
N ASP A 215 -7.64 -2.88 -19.92
CA ASP A 215 -7.14 -1.52 -20.11
C ASP A 215 -8.16 -0.53 -20.73
N PRO A 216 -8.04 0.78 -20.40
CA PRO A 216 -8.79 1.81 -21.11
C PRO A 216 -8.31 1.95 -22.57
N LYS A 217 -9.27 1.97 -23.51
CA LYS A 217 -9.05 2.35 -24.91
C LYS A 217 -8.50 3.78 -25.01
N PRO A 218 -7.56 4.05 -25.94
CA PRO A 218 -7.10 5.41 -26.20
C PRO A 218 -8.11 6.17 -27.08
N ILE A 219 -8.36 7.43 -26.73
CA ILE A 219 -8.71 8.52 -27.65
C ILE A 219 -7.66 9.61 -27.44
#